data_AF-A0A2H9UQQ0-F1
#
_entry.id   AF-A0A2H9UQQ0-F1
#
_cell.length_a   1.000
_cell.length_b   1.000
_cell.length_c   1.000
_cell.angle_alpha   90.00
_cell.angle_beta   90.00
_cell.angle_gamma   90.00
#
_symmetry.space_group_name_H-M   'P 1'
#
loop_
_entity.id
_entity.type
_entity.pdbx_description
1 polymer ?
#
loop_
_entity_poly.entity_id
_entity_poly.type
_entity_poly.pdbx_seq_one_letter_code
_entity_poly.pdbx_strand_id
1 'polypeptide(L)' 'MKPEIKAALALELTKVRIADKDPLAFDLTSADLWVETYEQSVKDIHKAESDYCLKLHTKPSSIFD' A
#
# COMPACT_ATOMS: atom_id res chain seq x y z
N MET A 1 9.83 -0.23 7.94
CA MET A 1 9.04 -1.45 8.26
C MET A 1 9.81 -2.69 7.86
N LYS A 2 9.69 -3.77 8.65
CA LYS A 2 10.27 -5.07 8.29
C LYS A 2 9.63 -5.61 6.99
N PRO A 3 10.37 -6.34 6.13
CA PRO A 3 9.83 -6.87 4.87
C PRO A 3 8.57 -7.73 5.05
N GLU A 4 8.52 -8.58 6.09
CA GLU A 4 7.38 -9.47 6.31
C GLU A 4 6.09 -8.69 6.64
N ILE A 5 6.22 -7.58 7.37
CA ILE A 5 5.11 -6.70 7.71
C ILE A 5 4.59 -5.98 6.47
N LYS A 6 5.48 -5.54 5.57
CA LYS A 6 5.08 -4.92 4.30
C LYS A 6 4.33 -5.91 3.41
N ALA A 7 4.81 -7.15 3.31
CA ALA A 7 4.16 -8.20 2.53
C ALA A 7 2.77 -8.53 3.10
N ALA A 8 2.64 -8.68 4.42
CA ALA A 8 1.36 -8.90 5.06
C ALA A 8 0.38 -7.74 4.82
N LEU A 9 0.83 -6.50 4.97
CA LEU A 9 0.02 -5.31 4.70
C LEU A 9 -0.40 -5.21 3.22
N ALA A 10 0.50 -5.58 2.29
CA ALA A 10 0.20 -5.60 0.87
C ALA A 10 -0.89 -6.63 0.54
N LEU A 11 -0.86 -7.81 1.16
CA LEU A 11 -1.91 -8.82 1.00
C LEU A 11 -3.27 -8.32 1.49
N GLU A 12 -3.32 -7.67 2.65
CA GLU A 12 -4.59 -7.10 3.17
C GLU A 12 -5.14 -6.00 2.26
N LEU A 13 -4.30 -5.07 1.78
CA LEU A 13 -4.73 -4.05 0.80
C LEU A 13 -5.19 -4.66 -0.52
N THR A 14 -4.54 -5.74 -0.96
CA THR A 14 -4.93 -6.46 -2.19
C THR A 14 -6.33 -7.04 -2.05
N LYS A 15 -6.63 -7.72 -0.94
CA LYS A 15 -7.96 -8.29 -0.69
C LYS A 15 -9.05 -7.21 -0.70
N VAL A 16 -8.81 -6.07 -0.05
CA VAL A 16 -9.76 -4.94 -0.05
C VAL A 16 -10.02 -4.43 -1.46
N ARG A 17 -8.96 -4.24 -2.26
CA ARG A 17 -9.09 -3.76 -3.65
C ARG A 17 -9.80 -4.74 -4.56
N ILE A 18 -9.55 -6.04 -4.39
CA ILE A 18 -10.24 -7.07 -5.15
C ILE A 18 -11.72 -7.12 -4.76
N ALA A 19 -12.05 -6.97 -3.47
CA ALA A 19 -13.42 -6.95 -2.99
C ALA A 19 -14.23 -5.74 -3.53
N ASP A 20 -13.57 -4.61 -3.79
CA ASP A 20 -14.17 -3.40 -4.37
C ASP A 20 -14.34 -3.45 -5.90
N LYS A 21 -13.78 -4.46 -6.60
CA LYS A 21 -13.91 -4.57 -8.06
C LYS A 21 -15.28 -5.12 -8.45
N ASP A 22 -15.85 -4.57 -9.52
CA ASP A 22 -17.09 -5.07 -10.12
C ASP A 22 -16.87 -6.48 -10.73
N PRO A 23 -17.54 -7.53 -10.22
CA PRO A 23 -17.42 -8.89 -10.76
C PRO A 23 -17.94 -9.04 -12.20
N LEU A 24 -18.76 -8.10 -12.69
CA LEU A 24 -19.21 -8.09 -14.08
C LEU A 24 -18.13 -7.57 -15.05
N ALA A 25 -17.18 -6.77 -14.54
CA ALA A 25 -16.11 -6.17 -15.33
C ALA A 25 -14.77 -6.91 -15.19
N PHE A 26 -14.57 -7.66 -14.09
CA PHE A 26 -13.31 -8.32 -13.79
C PHE A 26 -13.50 -9.78 -13.37
N ASP A 27 -12.66 -10.66 -13.91
CA ASP A 27 -12.55 -12.03 -13.42
C ASP A 27 -11.77 -12.05 -12.10
N LEU A 28 -12.49 -12.13 -10.98
CA LEU A 28 -11.91 -12.17 -9.64
C LEU A 28 -11.15 -13.47 -9.35
N THR A 29 -11.21 -14.47 -10.22
CA THR A 29 -10.40 -15.70 -10.12
C THR A 29 -9.09 -15.63 -10.91
N SER A 30 -8.90 -14.57 -11.70
CA SER A 30 -7.70 -14.38 -12.51
C SER A 30 -6.47 -14.12 -11.65
N ALA A 31 -5.48 -15.02 -11.71
CA ALA A 31 -4.22 -14.86 -11.00
C ALA A 31 -3.49 -13.56 -11.41
N ASP A 32 -3.56 -13.19 -12.69
CA ASP A 32 -2.93 -11.98 -13.22
C ASP A 32 -3.50 -10.73 -12.55
N LEU A 33 -4.83 -10.65 -12.40
CA LEU A 33 -5.51 -9.56 -11.70
C LEU A 33 -5.03 -9.42 -10.25
N TRP A 34 -4.85 -10.54 -9.55
CA TRP A 34 -4.37 -10.55 -8.17
C TRP A 34 -2.91 -10.12 -8.07
N VAL A 35 -2.04 -10.58 -8.98
CA VAL A 35 -0.62 -10.19 -9.02
C VAL A 35 -0.49 -8.70 -9.29
N GLU A 36 -1.17 -8.17 -10.31
CA GLU A 36 -1.14 -6.74 -10.62
C GLU A 36 -1.65 -5.88 -9.46
N THR A 37 -2.74 -6.29 -8.82
CA THR A 37 -3.31 -5.58 -7.67
C THR A 37 -2.38 -5.62 -6.46
N TYR A 38 -1.68 -6.74 -6.25
CA TYR A 38 -0.66 -6.87 -5.21
C TYR A 38 0.54 -5.96 -5.46
N GLU A 39 1.08 -5.93 -6.68
CA GLU A 39 2.19 -5.03 -7.02
C GLU A 39 1.83 -3.57 -6.80
N GLN A 40 0.61 -3.16 -7.14
CA GLN A 40 0.13 -1.82 -6.87
C GLN A 40 0.07 -1.55 -5.35
N SER A 41 -0.39 -2.52 -4.56
CA SER A 41 -0.45 -2.41 -3.09
C SER A 41 0.95 -2.25 -2.47
N VAL A 42 1.94 -2.98 -2.98
CA VAL A 42 3.36 -2.82 -2.57
C VAL A 42 3.88 -1.43 -2.89
N LYS A 43 3.61 -0.91 -4.09
CA LYS A 43 4.02 0.46 -4.49
C LYS A 43 3.44 1.52 -3.56
N ASP A 44 2.16 1.39 -3.21
CA ASP A 44 1.48 2.37 -2.35
C ASP A 44 1.99 2.33 -0.91
N ILE A 45 2.32 1.15 -0.38
CA ILE A 45 2.96 1.01 0.94
C ILE A 45 4.33 1.68 0.95
N HIS A 46 5.14 1.47 -0.10
CA HIS A 46 6.45 2.11 -0.20
C HIS A 46 6.34 3.63 -0.27
N LYS A 47 5.36 4.14 -1.03
CA LYS A 47 5.09 5.57 -1.09
C LYS A 47 4.68 6.10 0.29
N ALA A 48 3.74 5.44 0.97
CA ALA A 48 3.26 5.86 2.29
C ALA A 48 4.37 5.85 3.36
N GLU A 49 5.24 4.84 3.33
CA GLU A 49 6.41 4.77 4.22
C GLU A 49 7.38 5.93 3.97
N SER A 50 7.68 6.23 2.71
CA SER A 50 8.52 7.37 2.32
C SER A 50 7.91 8.69 2.80
N ASP A 51 6.63 8.92 2.51
CA ASP A 51 5.91 10.14 2.91
C ASP A 51 5.87 10.30 4.45
N TYR A 52 5.72 9.19 5.19
CA TYR A 52 5.74 9.20 6.65
C TYR A 52 7.13 9.59 7.19
N CYS A 53 8.20 9.02 6.65
CA CYS A 53 9.57 9.40 7.01
C CYS A 53 9.82 10.88 6.73
N LEU A 54 9.43 11.38 5.55
CA LEU A 54 9.58 12.80 5.20
C LEU A 54 8.87 13.71 6.22
N LYS A 55 7.62 13.41 6.59
CA LYS A 55 6.85 14.16 7.59
C LYS A 55 7.50 14.17 8.97
N LEU A 56 8.12 13.06 9.39
CA LEU A 56 8.84 13.01 10.65
C LEU A 56 10.08 13.92 10.65
N HIS A 57 10.77 14.02 9.51
CA HIS A 57 11.96 14.86 9.35
C HIS A 57 11.65 16.33 9.05
N THR A 58 10.41 16.68 8.69
CA THR A 58 9.96 18.07 8.48
C THR A 58 9.27 18.69 9.71
N LYS A 59 9.26 18.01 10.87
CA LYS A 59 8.76 18.65 12.10
C LYS A 59 9.53 19.95 12.34
N PRO A 60 8.84 21.10 12.52
CA PRO A 60 9.51 22.38 12.62
C PRO A 60 10.42 22.38 13.84
N SER A 61 11.68 22.78 13.64
CA SER A 61 12.50 23.30 14.72
C SER A 61 11.66 24.33 15.47
N SER A 62 11.59 24.16 16.80
CA SER A 62 10.97 25.14 17.68
C SER A 62 11.49 26.52 17.29
N ILE A 63 10.59 27.44 16.92
CA ILE A 63 10.93 28.87 16.69
C ILE A 63 11.12 29.58 18.05
N PHE A 64 11.05 28.82 19.14
CA PHE A 64 11.31 29.25 20.50
C PHE A 64 12.44 28.37 21.08
N ASP A 65 13.68 28.67 20.69
CA ASP A 65 14.91 28.37 21.44
C ASP A 65 15.73 29.66 21.50
#